data_AF-A0A453J4E4-F1
#
_entry.id   AF-A0A453J4E4-F1
#
_cell.length_a   1.000
_cell.length_b   1.000
_cell.length_c   1.000
_cell.angle_alpha   90.00
_cell.angle_beta   90.00
_cell.angle_gamma   90.00
#
_symmetry.space_group_name_H-M   'P 1'
#
loop_
_entity.id
_entity.type
_entity.pdbx_description
1 polymer ?
#
loop_
_entity_poly.entity_id
_entity_poly.type
_entity_poly.pdbx_seq_one_letter_code
_entity_poly.pdbx_strand_id
1 'polypeptide(L)'
;MKEEGHQVEVVTAINLLAACAQTESSLYGRSVHGYITRRQFLPHVVLETALLEMYSKVGKVKSSEKVFGQMTTKTLVSWNNMIAAYMYKEMYMEAITLFLELLNQPLYPDYFTMSAVVPAFVLLGLLRQCRQMHGYIVRLGYGESTLIMNAVMHMYARCGDVVSSREIFDKMAGKDVISWNTMIMGYAIHGQGRTALDMFSEMKCNGLQPNESTFVSVLTACSVSGLTDEGWTQFNSMQHDYGMIPQIEHYGCMTDLLGRAGDLREVMQFIEKMPIDPTFRVWGSLLTASRNRNDMDIAEYAAERIFQLEHDQPEHDNTGCYVLISSMYADAGRWNDVERIRSLMEEKGLRRTEPTSIVELLHGISCSFVNGDMMHPQSKMIHEVSNFLSGKIGEIVDPTNQSDPTSLESRRTTEPNKHSVRLAVVFGLISSEARTPILVKKNVRICNDCHHALKLISKYSGRRIVVGDTNIYHQFSDGSCCCGDYW
;
A
#
# COMPACT_ATOMS: atom_id res chain seq x y z
N MET A 1 34.48 23.89 22.36
CA MET A 1 33.47 24.80 22.94
C MET A 1 33.44 24.82 24.47
N LYS A 2 32.96 23.77 25.18
CA LYS A 2 32.93 23.79 26.66
C LYS A 2 34.32 23.79 27.31
N GLU A 3 35.25 23.01 26.76
CA GLU A 3 36.65 22.97 27.19
C GLU A 3 37.39 24.29 26.89
N GLU A 4 36.87 25.09 25.95
CA GLU A 4 37.40 26.41 25.56
C GLU A 4 36.66 27.56 26.27
N GLY A 5 35.74 27.27 27.19
CA GLY A 5 35.02 28.27 27.98
C GLY A 5 33.88 29.00 27.25
N HIS A 6 33.54 28.63 26.02
CA HIS A 6 32.42 29.25 25.28
C HIS A 6 31.06 28.82 25.85
N GLN A 7 30.15 29.80 26.05
CA GLN A 7 28.77 29.52 26.41
C GLN A 7 28.02 29.01 25.17
N VAL A 8 27.33 27.87 25.32
CA VAL A 8 26.48 27.32 24.26
C VAL A 8 25.22 28.17 24.20
N GLU A 9 25.00 28.85 23.08
CA GLU A 9 23.82 29.66 22.85
C GLU A 9 22.65 28.82 22.29
N VAL A 10 21.45 29.40 22.28
CA VAL A 10 20.23 28.78 21.73
C VAL A 10 20.44 28.33 20.28
N VAL A 11 21.12 29.13 19.46
CA VAL A 11 21.43 28.81 18.06
C VAL A 11 22.30 27.55 17.94
N THR A 12 23.28 27.40 18.83
CA THR A 12 24.14 26.21 18.85
C THR A 12 23.31 24.96 19.21
N ALA A 13 22.38 25.10 20.16
CA ALA A 13 21.49 24.00 20.54
C ALA A 13 20.55 23.58 19.38
N ILE A 14 20.02 24.53 18.61
CA ILE A 14 19.21 24.26 17.40
C ILE A 14 20.01 23.43 16.39
N ASN A 15 21.24 23.86 16.08
CA ASN A 15 22.09 23.16 15.11
C ASN A 15 22.49 21.75 15.60
N LEU A 16 22.76 21.59 16.89
CA LEU A 16 23.03 20.28 17.47
C LEU A 16 21.82 19.34 17.36
N LEU A 17 20.60 19.84 17.57
CA LEU A 17 19.39 19.06 17.40
C LEU A 17 19.17 18.64 15.94
N ALA A 18 19.41 19.54 14.98
CA ALA A 18 19.34 19.21 13.56
C ALA A 18 20.35 18.13 13.17
N ALA A 19 21.59 18.20 13.68
CA ALA A 19 22.60 17.15 13.47
C ALA A 19 22.18 15.82 14.12
N CYS A 20 21.57 15.85 15.31
CA CYS A 20 21.01 14.65 15.95
C CYS A 20 19.85 14.05 15.15
N ALA A 21 19.04 14.89 14.50
CA ALA A 21 17.93 14.46 13.65
C ALA A 21 18.45 13.78 12.38
N GLN A 22 19.48 14.33 11.75
CA GLN A 22 20.12 13.77 10.54
C GLN A 22 20.86 12.45 10.80
N THR A 23 21.41 12.29 12.01
CA THR A 23 22.11 11.07 12.43
C THR A 23 21.19 10.07 13.14
N GLU A 24 19.90 10.41 13.28
CA GLU A 24 18.87 9.63 13.98
C GLU A 24 19.28 9.16 15.41
N SER A 25 20.19 9.89 16.05
CA SER A 25 20.75 9.50 17.33
C SER A 25 19.89 9.96 18.51
N SER A 26 19.12 9.02 19.06
CA SER A 26 18.31 9.19 20.29
C SER A 26 19.11 9.65 21.51
N LEU A 27 20.31 9.09 21.72
CA LEU A 27 21.11 9.36 22.91
C LEU A 27 21.59 10.82 22.95
N TYR A 28 22.22 11.28 21.86
CA TYR A 28 22.68 12.65 21.74
C TYR A 28 21.52 13.65 21.75
N GLY A 29 20.43 13.37 21.02
CA GLY A 29 19.25 14.23 21.01
C GLY A 29 18.65 14.46 22.40
N ARG A 30 18.51 13.39 23.20
CA ARG A 30 18.06 13.50 24.61
C ARG A 30 19.06 14.22 25.50
N SER A 31 20.35 14.07 25.25
CA SER A 31 21.40 14.76 26.01
C SER A 31 21.37 16.26 25.76
N VAL A 32 21.19 16.67 24.51
CA VAL A 32 21.01 18.08 24.11
C VAL A 32 19.72 18.64 24.71
N HIS A 33 18.60 17.90 24.63
CA HIS A 33 17.35 18.31 25.28
C HIS A 33 17.51 18.49 26.80
N GLY A 34 18.15 17.55 27.49
CA GLY A 34 18.43 17.69 28.93
C GLY A 34 19.30 18.91 29.26
N TYR A 35 20.25 19.27 28.39
CA TYR A 35 21.04 20.49 28.53
C TYR A 35 20.18 21.76 28.36
N ILE A 36 19.34 21.80 27.33
CA ILE A 36 18.36 22.88 27.05
C ILE A 36 17.48 23.12 28.27
N THR A 37 16.93 22.06 28.88
CA THR A 37 16.08 22.15 30.07
C THR A 37 16.83 22.71 31.27
N ARG A 38 18.05 22.22 31.55
CA ARG A 38 18.87 22.69 32.70
C ARG A 38 19.28 24.15 32.56
N ARG A 39 19.48 24.63 31.33
CA ARG A 39 19.85 26.02 31.04
C ARG A 39 18.66 26.96 30.88
N GLN A 40 17.43 26.45 31.00
CA GLN A 40 16.20 27.23 30.90
C GLN A 40 16.08 28.01 29.58
N PHE A 41 16.49 27.39 28.47
CA PHE A 41 16.36 28.01 27.14
C PHE A 41 14.92 27.99 26.59
N LEU A 42 14.01 27.30 27.26
CA LEU A 42 12.59 27.23 26.90
C LEU A 42 11.78 28.18 27.79
N PRO A 43 10.73 28.83 27.27
CA PRO A 43 10.14 28.63 25.94
C PRO A 43 10.85 29.40 24.82
N HIS A 44 11.07 28.75 23.67
CA HIS A 44 11.60 29.38 22.46
C HIS A 44 11.13 28.62 21.20
N VAL A 45 10.24 29.22 20.41
CA VAL A 45 9.47 28.49 19.37
C VAL A 45 10.33 27.74 18.36
N VAL A 46 11.46 28.32 17.93
CA VAL A 46 12.37 27.69 16.97
C VAL A 46 13.11 26.51 17.60
N LEU A 47 13.45 26.61 18.89
CA LEU A 47 14.15 25.56 19.61
C LEU A 47 13.19 24.40 19.92
N GLU A 48 11.94 24.71 20.28
CA GLU A 48 10.88 23.73 20.46
C GLU A 48 10.55 22.99 19.15
N THR A 49 10.51 23.72 18.02
CA THR A 49 10.30 23.13 16.69
C THR A 49 11.47 22.21 16.30
N ALA A 50 12.72 22.59 16.61
CA ALA A 50 13.89 21.73 16.38
C ALA A 50 13.91 20.49 17.29
N LEU A 51 13.47 20.61 18.54
CA LEU A 51 13.29 19.47 19.45
C LEU A 51 12.24 18.50 18.89
N LEU A 52 11.14 19.04 18.37
CA LEU A 52 10.06 18.27 17.76
C LEU A 52 10.55 17.50 16.53
N GLU A 53 11.28 18.18 15.63
CA GLU A 53 11.87 17.56 14.44
C GLU A 53 12.84 16.43 14.81
N MET A 54 13.72 16.67 15.78
CA MET A 54 14.66 15.66 16.27
C MET A 54 13.94 14.42 16.81
N TYR A 55 12.95 14.58 17.70
CA TYR A 55 12.21 13.44 18.23
C TYR A 55 11.37 12.73 17.16
N SER A 56 10.84 13.47 16.18
CA SER A 56 10.13 12.92 15.03
C SER A 56 11.04 12.00 14.22
N LYS A 57 12.22 12.48 13.83
CA LYS A 57 13.19 11.72 13.02
C LYS A 57 13.73 10.49 13.74
N VAL A 58 13.93 10.57 15.05
CA VAL A 58 14.32 9.41 15.87
C VAL A 58 13.15 8.44 16.14
N GLY A 59 11.95 8.72 15.61
CA GLY A 59 10.79 7.87 15.76
C GLY A 59 10.21 7.82 17.18
N LYS A 60 10.54 8.79 18.04
CA LYS A 60 9.99 8.91 19.41
C LYS A 60 8.76 9.80 19.41
N VAL A 61 7.70 9.36 18.73
CA VAL A 61 6.45 10.14 18.56
C VAL A 61 5.84 10.60 19.88
N LYS A 62 5.81 9.75 20.92
CA LYS A 62 5.33 10.17 22.26
C LYS A 62 6.13 11.32 22.88
N SER A 63 7.42 11.42 22.57
CA SER A 63 8.24 12.57 23.00
C SER A 63 7.93 13.79 22.16
N SER A 64 7.73 13.62 20.85
CA SER A 64 7.24 14.68 19.95
C SER A 64 5.90 15.25 20.41
N GLU A 65 4.93 14.40 20.74
CA GLU A 65 3.62 14.81 21.27
C GLU A 65 3.73 15.65 22.55
N LYS A 66 4.64 15.26 23.47
CA LYS A 66 4.87 16.01 24.70
C LYS A 66 5.45 17.39 24.42
N VAL A 67 6.47 17.47 23.56
CA VAL A 67 7.06 18.76 23.16
C VAL A 67 6.00 19.62 22.48
N PHE A 68 5.29 19.08 21.50
CA PHE A 68 4.22 19.78 20.78
C PHE A 68 3.11 20.28 21.73
N GLY A 69 2.65 19.44 22.65
CA GLY A 69 1.64 19.81 23.65
C GLY A 69 2.08 20.94 24.59
N GLN A 70 3.39 21.01 24.90
CA GLN A 70 3.96 22.04 25.77
C GLN A 70 4.26 23.38 25.06
N MET A 71 4.30 23.40 23.72
CA MET A 71 4.54 24.65 22.96
C MET A 71 3.43 25.67 23.21
N THR A 72 3.83 26.84 23.72
CA THR A 72 2.93 27.98 23.97
C THR A 72 2.43 28.62 22.68
N THR A 73 3.29 28.65 21.66
CA THR A 73 2.96 29.13 20.31
C THR A 73 3.33 28.03 19.33
N LYS A 74 2.38 27.64 18.48
CA LYS A 74 2.58 26.62 17.45
C LYS A 74 2.61 27.30 16.08
N THR A 75 3.67 27.08 15.33
CA THR A 75 3.82 27.55 13.95
C THR A 75 3.36 26.47 12.98
N LEU A 76 3.06 26.83 11.73
CA LEU A 76 2.72 25.85 10.69
C LEU A 76 3.80 24.76 10.55
N VAL A 77 5.08 25.12 10.69
CA VAL A 77 6.20 24.16 10.69
C VAL A 77 6.09 23.14 11.83
N SER A 78 5.74 23.56 13.04
CA SER A 78 5.54 22.63 14.16
C SER A 78 4.37 21.67 13.93
N TRP A 79 3.28 22.13 13.31
CA TRP A 79 2.16 21.27 12.92
C TRP A 79 2.58 20.28 11.83
N ASN A 80 3.26 20.74 10.78
CA ASN A 80 3.74 19.90 9.68
C ASN A 80 4.71 18.83 10.18
N ASN A 81 5.62 19.17 11.09
CA ASN A 81 6.55 18.21 11.71
C ASN A 81 5.81 17.13 12.50
N MET A 82 4.76 17.50 13.24
CA MET A 82 3.98 16.55 14.02
C MET A 82 3.11 15.64 13.12
N ILE A 83 2.52 16.19 12.06
CA ILE A 83 1.81 15.40 11.03
C ILE A 83 2.80 14.40 10.39
N ALA A 84 3.98 14.87 9.99
CA ALA A 84 5.02 14.01 9.42
C ALA A 84 5.50 12.93 10.39
N ALA A 85 5.58 13.24 11.70
CA ALA A 85 5.92 12.27 12.75
C ALA A 85 4.90 11.13 12.83
N TYR A 86 3.61 11.46 12.79
CA TYR A 86 2.54 10.45 12.75
C TYR A 86 2.60 9.62 11.47
N MET A 87 2.83 10.25 10.33
CA MET A 87 3.00 9.53 9.06
C MET A 87 4.17 8.55 9.08
N TYR A 88 5.31 8.93 9.68
CA TYR A 88 6.48 8.07 9.81
C TYR A 88 6.23 6.83 10.70
N LYS A 89 5.27 6.90 11.63
CA LYS A 89 4.85 5.77 12.48
C LYS A 89 3.54 5.13 12.03
N GLU A 90 3.11 5.40 10.80
CA GLU A 90 1.91 4.81 10.20
C GLU A 90 0.61 5.11 10.98
N MET A 91 0.61 6.19 11.77
CA MET A 91 -0.52 6.65 12.57
C MET A 91 -1.40 7.61 11.74
N TYR A 92 -1.99 7.07 10.66
CA TYR A 92 -2.65 7.88 9.63
C TYR A 92 -3.89 8.63 10.12
N MET A 93 -4.65 8.01 11.03
CA MET A 93 -5.87 8.62 11.60
C MET A 93 -5.51 9.79 12.51
N GLU A 94 -4.44 9.66 13.30
CA GLU A 94 -3.91 10.70 14.17
C GLU A 94 -3.35 11.86 13.34
N ALA A 95 -2.64 11.57 12.24
CA ALA A 95 -2.18 12.58 11.29
C ALA A 95 -3.33 13.42 10.71
N ILE A 96 -4.42 12.76 10.31
CA ILE A 96 -5.61 13.44 9.77
C ILE A 96 -6.36 14.21 10.85
N THR A 97 -6.50 13.64 12.04
CA THR A 97 -7.14 14.32 13.18
C THR A 97 -6.39 15.60 13.52
N LEU A 98 -5.05 15.53 13.60
CA LEU A 98 -4.21 16.69 13.85
C LEU A 98 -4.29 17.73 12.72
N PHE A 99 -4.39 17.30 11.46
CA PHE A 99 -4.64 18.21 10.35
C PHE A 99 -6.00 18.92 10.48
N LEU A 100 -7.07 18.21 10.86
CA LEU A 100 -8.38 18.82 11.09
C LEU A 100 -8.34 19.81 12.26
N GLU A 101 -7.54 19.56 13.29
CA GLU A 101 -7.28 20.51 14.37
C GLU A 101 -6.52 21.76 13.88
N LEU A 102 -5.52 21.59 13.00
CA LEU A 102 -4.82 22.70 12.33
C LEU A 102 -5.80 23.60 11.56
N LEU A 103 -6.81 23.02 10.90
CA LEU A 103 -7.82 23.79 10.17
C LEU A 103 -8.69 24.70 11.06
N ASN A 104 -8.75 24.42 12.36
CA ASN A 104 -9.44 25.25 13.35
C ASN A 104 -8.53 26.35 13.94
N GLN A 105 -7.25 26.41 13.55
CA GLN A 105 -6.31 27.44 13.96
C GLN A 105 -6.31 28.61 12.98
N PRO A 106 -5.86 29.81 13.40
CA PRO A 106 -5.66 30.96 12.50
C PRO A 106 -4.39 30.79 11.64
N LEU A 107 -4.15 29.59 11.11
CA LEU A 107 -3.02 29.22 10.27
C LEU A 107 -3.56 28.72 8.93
N TYR A 108 -2.84 29.02 7.85
CA TYR A 108 -3.21 28.59 6.50
C TYR A 108 -2.30 27.44 6.07
N PRO A 109 -2.85 26.23 5.83
CA PRO A 109 -2.09 25.12 5.29
C PRO A 109 -1.38 25.51 4.00
N ASP A 110 -0.09 25.20 3.94
CA ASP A 110 0.75 25.47 2.78
C ASP A 110 1.00 24.18 1.97
N TYR A 111 1.84 24.32 0.95
CA TYR A 111 2.28 23.20 0.13
C TYR A 111 2.94 22.07 0.95
N PHE A 112 3.71 22.40 1.99
CA PHE A 112 4.35 21.41 2.85
C PHE A 112 3.33 20.68 3.71
N THR A 113 2.29 21.38 4.19
CA THR A 113 1.16 20.77 4.89
C THR A 113 0.44 19.77 3.98
N MET A 114 0.16 20.14 2.73
CA MET A 114 -0.49 19.24 1.77
C MET A 114 0.36 18.00 1.51
N SER A 115 1.65 18.18 1.28
CA SER A 115 2.59 17.08 1.03
C SER A 115 2.71 16.13 2.21
N ALA A 116 2.61 16.64 3.45
CA ALA A 116 2.62 15.82 4.65
C ALA A 116 1.32 15.04 4.86
N VAL A 117 0.15 15.65 4.58
CA VAL A 117 -1.15 15.05 4.93
C VAL A 117 -1.76 14.20 3.81
N VAL A 118 -1.59 14.56 2.54
CA VAL A 118 -2.22 13.83 1.41
C VAL A 118 -1.89 12.33 1.43
N PRO A 119 -0.66 11.86 1.73
CA PRO A 119 -0.39 10.43 1.81
C PRO A 119 -1.22 9.70 2.88
N ALA A 120 -1.63 10.37 3.96
CA ALA A 120 -2.53 9.79 4.97
C ALA A 120 -3.87 9.41 4.36
N PHE A 121 -4.43 10.28 3.51
CA PHE A 121 -5.71 10.04 2.81
C PHE A 121 -5.60 8.89 1.81
N VAL A 122 -4.45 8.75 1.14
CA VAL A 122 -4.17 7.60 0.27
C VAL A 122 -4.16 6.28 1.05
N LEU A 123 -3.50 6.30 2.21
CA LEU A 123 -3.32 5.10 3.03
C LEU A 123 -4.63 4.67 3.70
N LEU A 124 -5.48 5.61 4.11
CA LEU A 124 -6.87 5.30 4.47
C LEU A 124 -7.65 4.73 3.28
N GLY A 125 -7.46 5.31 2.08
CA GLY A 125 -8.03 4.81 0.83
C GLY A 125 -9.54 4.97 0.71
N LEU A 126 -10.09 6.04 1.29
CA LEU A 126 -11.51 6.38 1.22
C LEU A 126 -11.73 7.50 0.20
N LEU A 127 -12.46 7.22 -0.89
CA LEU A 127 -12.60 8.15 -2.02
C LEU A 127 -13.31 9.44 -1.64
N ARG A 128 -14.30 9.39 -0.74
CA ARG A 128 -14.99 10.60 -0.28
C ARG A 128 -14.02 11.58 0.39
N GLN A 129 -13.15 11.08 1.27
CA GLN A 129 -12.19 11.92 1.97
C GLN A 129 -11.18 12.50 0.96
N CYS A 130 -10.80 11.72 -0.05
CA CYS A 130 -9.97 12.21 -1.16
C CYS A 130 -10.66 13.34 -1.95
N ARG A 131 -11.97 13.21 -2.23
CA ARG A 131 -12.76 14.27 -2.90
C ARG A 131 -12.88 15.54 -2.05
N GLN A 132 -13.07 15.40 -0.74
CA GLN A 132 -13.08 16.53 0.19
C GLN A 132 -11.73 17.24 0.23
N MET A 133 -10.63 16.48 0.31
CA MET A 133 -9.28 17.02 0.28
C MET A 133 -8.97 17.72 -1.05
N HIS A 134 -9.35 17.12 -2.19
CA HIS A 134 -9.19 17.76 -3.49
C HIS A 134 -9.98 19.09 -3.58
N GLY A 135 -11.24 19.10 -3.15
CA GLY A 135 -12.03 20.34 -3.10
C GLY A 135 -11.40 21.41 -2.19
N TYR A 136 -10.80 20.99 -1.07
CA TYR A 136 -10.07 21.89 -0.18
C TYR A 136 -8.82 22.48 -0.85
N ILE A 137 -8.01 21.64 -1.50
CA ILE A 137 -6.81 22.04 -2.27
C ILE A 137 -7.16 23.05 -3.36
N VAL A 138 -8.21 22.80 -4.14
CA VAL A 138 -8.66 23.73 -5.20
C VAL A 138 -9.09 25.07 -4.59
N ARG A 139 -9.80 25.06 -3.46
CA ARG A 139 -10.22 26.28 -2.76
C ARG A 139 -9.06 27.09 -2.20
N LEU A 140 -7.95 26.45 -1.85
CA LEU A 140 -6.71 27.13 -1.45
C LEU A 140 -5.95 27.79 -2.63
N GLY A 141 -6.44 27.63 -3.87
CA GLY A 141 -5.79 28.16 -5.06
C GLY A 141 -4.65 27.30 -5.59
N TYR A 142 -4.54 26.05 -5.11
CA TYR A 142 -3.47 25.13 -5.51
C TYR A 142 -3.78 24.29 -6.75
N GLY A 143 -4.92 24.52 -7.40
CA GLY A 143 -5.36 23.75 -8.58
C GLY A 143 -4.45 23.88 -9.81
N GLU A 144 -3.62 24.93 -9.88
CA GLU A 144 -2.67 25.15 -10.98
C GLU A 144 -1.26 24.61 -10.69
N SER A 145 -1.00 24.17 -9.45
CA SER A 145 0.31 23.63 -9.06
C SER A 145 0.46 22.20 -9.58
N THR A 146 1.31 21.99 -10.60
CA THR A 146 1.62 20.66 -11.14
C THR A 146 2.01 19.66 -10.05
N LEU A 147 2.80 20.11 -9.06
CA LEU A 147 3.26 19.25 -7.98
C LEU A 147 2.09 18.77 -7.09
N ILE A 148 1.21 19.68 -6.67
CA ILE A 148 0.05 19.30 -5.85
C ILE A 148 -0.92 18.45 -6.67
N MET A 149 -1.15 18.81 -7.93
CA MET A 149 -2.06 18.04 -8.79
C MET A 149 -1.53 16.63 -9.08
N ASN A 150 -0.22 16.42 -9.19
CA ASN A 150 0.38 15.09 -9.25
C ASN A 150 0.05 14.27 -7.99
N ALA A 151 0.15 14.87 -6.79
CA ALA A 151 -0.20 14.19 -5.54
C ALA A 151 -1.71 13.86 -5.46
N VAL A 152 -2.57 14.77 -5.93
CA VAL A 152 -4.02 14.54 -5.99
C VAL A 152 -4.37 13.44 -7.00
N MET A 153 -3.75 13.43 -8.18
CA MET A 153 -3.90 12.36 -9.17
C MET A 153 -3.50 10.99 -8.60
N HIS A 154 -2.34 10.93 -7.94
CA HIS A 154 -1.86 9.73 -7.28
C HIS A 154 -2.86 9.26 -6.22
N MET A 155 -3.42 10.19 -5.43
CA MET A 155 -4.45 9.88 -4.44
C MET A 155 -5.70 9.26 -5.07
N TYR A 156 -6.24 9.83 -6.15
CA TYR A 156 -7.39 9.24 -6.83
C TYR A 156 -7.11 7.85 -7.40
N ALA A 157 -5.98 7.66 -8.07
CA ALA A 157 -5.59 6.37 -8.63
C ALA A 157 -5.43 5.31 -7.52
N ARG A 158 -4.75 5.65 -6.42
CA ARG A 158 -4.53 4.72 -5.30
C ARG A 158 -5.77 4.44 -4.47
N CYS A 159 -6.83 5.25 -4.60
CA CYS A 159 -8.13 5.03 -3.97
C CYS A 159 -9.16 4.39 -4.90
N GLY A 160 -8.74 3.91 -6.08
CA GLY A 160 -9.60 3.13 -6.98
C GLY A 160 -10.37 3.94 -8.02
N ASP A 161 -10.07 5.24 -8.19
CA ASP A 161 -10.73 6.13 -9.15
C ASP A 161 -9.72 6.72 -10.16
N VAL A 162 -9.15 5.82 -10.98
CA VAL A 162 -8.24 6.20 -12.08
C VAL A 162 -8.89 7.13 -13.11
N VAL A 163 -10.23 7.13 -13.22
CA VAL A 163 -10.97 8.00 -14.14
C VAL A 163 -10.83 9.45 -13.69
N SER A 164 -11.11 9.75 -12.42
CA SER A 164 -10.90 11.10 -11.86
C SER A 164 -9.44 11.53 -11.93
N SER A 165 -8.50 10.59 -11.75
CA SER A 165 -7.06 10.85 -11.94
C SER A 165 -6.75 11.30 -13.38
N ARG A 166 -7.30 10.60 -14.38
CA ARG A 166 -7.16 10.95 -15.80
C ARG A 166 -7.79 12.31 -16.14
N GLU A 167 -8.98 12.60 -15.63
CA GLU A 167 -9.65 13.89 -15.86
C GLU A 167 -8.82 15.07 -15.34
N ILE A 168 -8.15 14.89 -14.20
CA ILE A 168 -7.24 15.90 -13.65
C ILE A 168 -6.04 16.06 -14.57
N PHE A 169 -5.40 14.95 -14.94
CA PHE A 169 -4.25 14.95 -15.85
C PHE A 169 -4.57 15.71 -17.14
N ASP A 170 -5.68 15.41 -17.79
CA ASP A 170 -6.06 16.06 -19.05
C ASP A 170 -6.23 17.58 -18.89
N LYS A 171 -6.77 18.05 -17.76
CA LYS A 171 -6.99 19.48 -17.46
C LYS A 171 -5.72 20.24 -17.06
N MET A 172 -4.63 19.56 -16.67
CA MET A 172 -3.39 20.22 -16.26
C MET A 172 -2.73 20.96 -17.43
N ALA A 173 -2.43 22.25 -17.23
CA ALA A 173 -1.76 23.09 -18.22
C ALA A 173 -0.29 22.70 -18.45
N GLY A 174 0.42 22.26 -17.40
CA GLY A 174 1.80 21.77 -17.47
C GLY A 174 1.90 20.36 -16.89
N LYS A 175 2.38 19.42 -17.70
CA LYS A 175 2.60 18.01 -17.32
C LYS A 175 4.09 17.72 -17.34
N ASP A 176 4.63 17.27 -16.21
CA ASP A 176 6.03 16.86 -16.10
C ASP A 176 6.15 15.33 -16.11
N VAL A 177 7.38 14.81 -16.06
CA VAL A 177 7.64 13.36 -16.01
C VAL A 177 6.88 12.69 -14.86
N ILE A 178 6.71 13.39 -13.73
CA ILE A 178 5.96 12.87 -12.58
C ILE A 178 4.46 12.74 -12.90
N SER A 179 3.86 13.70 -13.61
CA SER A 179 2.47 13.62 -14.08
C SER A 179 2.24 12.38 -14.95
N TRP A 180 3.13 12.11 -15.90
CA TRP A 180 3.04 10.94 -16.78
C TRP A 180 3.27 9.64 -16.02
N ASN A 181 4.31 9.57 -15.19
CA ASN A 181 4.59 8.40 -14.37
C ASN A 181 3.43 8.03 -13.44
N THR A 182 2.75 9.05 -12.88
CA THR A 182 1.55 8.88 -12.03
C THR A 182 0.42 8.23 -12.80
N MET A 183 0.15 8.67 -14.04
CA MET A 183 -0.90 8.06 -14.87
C MET A 183 -0.53 6.65 -15.36
N ILE A 184 0.71 6.43 -15.80
CA ILE A 184 1.19 5.11 -16.23
C ILE A 184 1.04 4.11 -15.06
N MET A 185 1.51 4.47 -13.87
CA MET A 185 1.35 3.63 -12.67
C MET A 185 -0.12 3.47 -12.28
N GLY A 186 -0.92 4.53 -12.38
CA GLY A 186 -2.36 4.48 -12.12
C GLY A 186 -3.07 3.45 -13.00
N TYR A 187 -2.79 3.43 -14.30
CA TYR A 187 -3.33 2.38 -15.18
C TYR A 187 -2.74 1.00 -14.89
N ALA A 188 -1.45 0.91 -14.54
CA ALA A 188 -0.79 -0.34 -14.17
C ALA A 188 -1.50 -1.05 -13.00
N ILE A 189 -1.68 -0.36 -11.86
CA ILE A 189 -2.31 -0.93 -10.67
C ILE A 189 -3.81 -1.20 -10.87
N HIS A 190 -4.42 -0.66 -11.92
CA HIS A 190 -5.81 -0.92 -12.30
C HIS A 190 -5.96 -2.05 -13.33
N GLY A 191 -4.88 -2.78 -13.65
CA GLY A 191 -4.88 -3.88 -14.62
C GLY A 191 -5.00 -3.44 -16.08
N GLN A 192 -4.78 -2.15 -16.37
CA GLN A 192 -4.94 -1.58 -17.72
C GLN A 192 -3.57 -1.37 -18.39
N GLY A 193 -2.78 -2.45 -18.49
CA GLY A 193 -1.39 -2.39 -18.94
C GLY A 193 -1.22 -1.85 -20.36
N ARG A 194 -2.13 -2.16 -21.29
CA ARG A 194 -2.09 -1.60 -22.66
C ARG A 194 -2.28 -0.07 -22.65
N THR A 195 -3.27 0.43 -21.92
CA THR A 195 -3.47 1.86 -21.74
C THR A 195 -2.25 2.53 -21.09
N ALA A 196 -1.58 1.86 -20.15
CA ALA A 196 -0.34 2.37 -19.56
C ALA A 196 0.81 2.47 -20.59
N LEU A 197 0.94 1.50 -21.50
CA LEU A 197 1.91 1.54 -22.61
C LEU A 197 1.57 2.62 -23.66
N ASP A 198 0.28 2.85 -23.91
CA ASP A 198 -0.18 3.96 -24.76
C ASP A 198 0.20 5.31 -24.14
N MET A 199 -0.01 5.49 -22.82
CA MET A 199 0.42 6.68 -22.08
C MET A 199 1.94 6.87 -22.14
N PHE A 200 2.72 5.79 -22.02
CA PHE A 200 4.17 5.85 -22.17
C PHE A 200 4.61 6.27 -23.58
N SER A 201 3.91 5.78 -24.61
CA SER A 201 4.16 6.17 -25.99
C SER A 201 3.81 7.64 -26.24
N GLU A 202 2.69 8.09 -25.70
CA GLU A 202 2.27 9.50 -25.75
C GLU A 202 3.26 10.42 -25.03
N MET A 203 3.78 10.03 -23.86
CA MET A 203 4.84 10.76 -23.14
C MET A 203 6.07 11.01 -24.04
N LYS A 204 6.53 9.96 -24.74
CA LYS A 204 7.66 10.06 -25.68
C LYS A 204 7.33 10.96 -26.87
N CYS A 205 6.13 10.87 -27.43
CA CYS A 205 5.69 11.75 -28.52
C CYS A 205 5.61 13.23 -28.10
N ASN A 206 5.38 13.51 -26.81
CA ASN A 206 5.44 14.85 -26.24
C ASN A 206 6.87 15.33 -25.95
N GLY A 207 7.90 14.56 -26.32
CA GLY A 207 9.31 14.93 -26.17
C GLY A 207 9.85 14.82 -24.75
N LEU A 208 9.09 14.22 -23.82
CA LEU A 208 9.53 13.99 -22.46
C LEU A 208 10.40 12.73 -22.40
N GLN A 209 11.57 12.86 -21.77
CA GLN A 209 12.49 11.74 -21.59
C GLN A 209 12.01 10.87 -20.41
N PRO A 210 11.80 9.56 -20.63
CA PRO A 210 11.62 8.60 -19.55
C PRO A 210 12.77 8.66 -18.56
N ASN A 211 12.48 8.36 -17.29
CA ASN A 211 13.49 8.12 -16.26
C ASN A 211 13.32 6.72 -15.64
N GLU A 212 14.14 6.38 -14.66
CA GLU A 212 14.09 5.11 -13.94
C GLU A 212 12.68 4.85 -13.37
N SER A 213 12.07 5.86 -12.75
CA SER A 213 10.70 5.73 -12.23
C SER A 213 9.66 5.49 -13.33
N THR A 214 9.86 6.02 -14.55
CA THR A 214 9.00 5.73 -15.69
C THR A 214 9.03 4.26 -16.04
N PHE A 215 10.24 3.66 -16.11
CA PHE A 215 10.38 2.25 -16.42
C PHE A 215 9.84 1.35 -15.31
N VAL A 216 9.95 1.71 -14.03
CA VAL A 216 9.26 0.99 -12.95
C VAL A 216 7.74 0.96 -13.20
N SER A 217 7.12 2.09 -13.54
CA SER A 217 5.68 2.16 -13.84
C SER A 217 5.28 1.31 -15.05
N VAL A 218 6.08 1.36 -16.13
CA VAL A 218 5.85 0.60 -17.36
C VAL A 218 6.02 -0.92 -17.14
N LEU A 219 7.08 -1.34 -16.44
CA LEU A 219 7.32 -2.74 -16.13
C LEU A 219 6.29 -3.29 -15.15
N THR A 220 5.84 -2.47 -14.19
CA THR A 220 4.69 -2.83 -13.32
C THR A 220 3.44 -3.06 -14.16
N ALA A 221 3.18 -2.20 -15.16
CA ALA A 221 2.03 -2.37 -16.05
C ALA A 221 2.10 -3.69 -16.83
N CYS A 222 3.29 -4.04 -17.33
CA CYS A 222 3.52 -5.31 -18.02
C CYS A 222 3.33 -6.49 -17.07
N SER A 223 3.87 -6.40 -15.86
CA SER A 223 3.80 -7.40 -14.79
C SER A 223 2.38 -7.65 -14.27
N VAL A 224 1.55 -6.62 -14.17
CA VAL A 224 0.16 -6.78 -13.72
C VAL A 224 -0.75 -7.30 -14.84
N SER A 225 -0.46 -6.96 -16.09
CA SER A 225 -1.31 -7.35 -17.24
C SER A 225 -0.77 -8.54 -18.04
N GLY A 226 0.32 -9.17 -17.62
CA GLY A 226 0.90 -10.36 -18.28
C GLY A 226 1.46 -10.09 -19.68
N LEU A 227 1.99 -8.88 -19.91
CA LEU A 227 2.57 -8.47 -21.18
C LEU A 227 4.08 -8.81 -21.19
N THR A 228 4.41 -10.09 -21.29
CA THR A 228 5.79 -10.59 -21.13
C THR A 228 6.74 -10.08 -22.21
N ASP A 229 6.30 -10.10 -23.47
CA ASP A 229 7.12 -9.66 -24.61
C ASP A 229 7.39 -8.15 -24.56
N GLU A 230 6.35 -7.38 -24.24
CA GLU A 230 6.47 -5.94 -24.02
C GLU A 230 7.36 -5.64 -22.80
N GLY A 231 7.23 -6.40 -21.71
CA GLY A 231 8.06 -6.26 -20.52
C GLY A 231 9.55 -6.40 -20.83
N TRP A 232 9.94 -7.46 -21.56
CA TRP A 232 11.32 -7.62 -22.03
C TRP A 232 11.76 -6.51 -22.99
N THR A 233 10.88 -6.10 -23.91
CA THR A 233 11.17 -5.01 -24.85
C THR A 233 11.49 -3.72 -24.10
N GLN A 234 10.69 -3.36 -23.09
CA GLN A 234 10.90 -2.14 -22.31
C GLN A 234 12.11 -2.24 -21.38
N PHE A 235 12.35 -3.41 -20.77
CA PHE A 235 13.52 -3.64 -19.92
C PHE A 235 14.83 -3.51 -20.70
N ASN A 236 14.89 -4.09 -21.91
CA ASN A 236 16.06 -3.97 -22.78
C ASN A 236 16.22 -2.55 -23.35
N SER A 237 15.12 -1.90 -23.74
CA SER A 237 15.14 -0.51 -24.24
C SER A 237 15.69 0.46 -23.17
N MET A 238 15.30 0.30 -21.90
CA MET A 238 15.85 1.06 -20.78
C MET A 238 17.39 1.05 -20.76
N GLN A 239 18.00 -0.11 -21.00
CA GLN A 239 19.45 -0.27 -20.96
C GLN A 239 20.13 0.22 -22.25
N HIS A 240 19.58 -0.15 -23.41
CA HIS A 240 20.23 0.09 -24.70
C HIS A 240 19.95 1.47 -25.29
N ASP A 241 18.69 1.92 -25.22
CA ASP A 241 18.25 3.15 -25.86
C ASP A 241 18.44 4.35 -24.92
N TYR A 242 18.26 4.15 -23.61
CA TYR A 242 18.36 5.22 -22.60
C TYR A 242 19.61 5.14 -21.72
N GLY A 243 20.42 4.08 -21.82
CA GLY A 243 21.66 3.94 -21.06
C GLY A 243 21.46 3.84 -19.53
N MET A 244 20.26 3.48 -19.07
CA MET A 244 19.94 3.41 -17.64
C MET A 244 20.36 2.07 -17.05
N ILE A 245 20.87 2.10 -15.82
CA ILE A 245 21.25 0.91 -15.07
C ILE A 245 20.03 0.41 -14.31
N PRO A 246 19.54 -0.82 -14.57
CA PRO A 246 18.39 -1.36 -13.86
C PRO A 246 18.65 -1.43 -12.34
N GLN A 247 17.76 -0.80 -11.58
CA GLN A 247 17.73 -0.84 -10.11
C GLN A 247 16.84 -1.99 -9.61
N ILE A 248 16.89 -2.26 -8.30
CA ILE A 248 16.17 -3.37 -7.66
C ILE A 248 14.66 -3.37 -7.95
N GLU A 249 14.04 -2.20 -8.11
CA GLU A 249 12.63 -2.05 -8.44
C GLU A 249 12.30 -2.61 -9.83
N HIS A 250 13.20 -2.44 -10.80
CA HIS A 250 13.03 -2.94 -12.16
C HIS A 250 13.14 -4.47 -12.20
N TYR A 251 14.14 -5.03 -11.52
CA TYR A 251 14.29 -6.47 -11.37
C TYR A 251 13.12 -7.09 -10.60
N GLY A 252 12.60 -6.41 -9.58
CA GLY A 252 11.39 -6.83 -8.87
C GLY A 252 10.19 -6.93 -9.82
N CYS A 253 9.94 -5.92 -10.65
CA CYS A 253 8.84 -5.94 -11.62
C CYS A 253 8.99 -7.06 -12.66
N MET A 254 10.22 -7.27 -13.16
CA MET A 254 10.52 -8.37 -14.08
C MET A 254 10.37 -9.74 -13.42
N THR A 255 10.82 -9.90 -12.18
CA THR A 255 10.65 -11.15 -11.42
C THR A 255 9.17 -11.45 -11.20
N ASP A 256 8.37 -10.44 -10.85
CA ASP A 256 6.91 -10.57 -10.73
C ASP A 256 6.27 -11.00 -12.05
N LEU A 257 6.71 -10.41 -13.18
CA LEU A 257 6.21 -10.71 -14.52
C LEU A 257 6.56 -12.15 -14.92
N LEU A 258 7.83 -12.52 -14.83
CA LEU A 258 8.33 -13.85 -15.21
C LEU A 258 7.79 -14.93 -14.27
N GLY A 259 7.67 -14.66 -12.97
CA GLY A 259 7.11 -15.60 -12.00
C GLY A 259 5.67 -15.99 -12.32
N ARG A 260 4.87 -15.05 -12.80
CA ARG A 260 3.48 -15.29 -13.17
C ARG A 260 3.34 -15.91 -14.58
N ALA A 261 4.19 -15.53 -15.54
CA ALA A 261 4.09 -16.00 -16.93
C ALA A 261 4.89 -17.29 -17.24
N GLY A 262 6.09 -17.44 -16.66
CA GLY A 262 7.14 -18.36 -17.13
C GLY A 262 7.51 -19.49 -16.16
N ASP A 263 8.50 -20.29 -16.56
CA ASP A 263 9.07 -21.38 -15.77
C ASP A 263 9.87 -20.80 -14.58
N LEU A 264 9.64 -21.31 -13.37
CA LEU A 264 10.37 -20.87 -12.16
C LEU A 264 11.88 -21.01 -12.31
N ARG A 265 12.35 -21.95 -13.13
CA ARG A 265 13.78 -22.10 -13.45
C ARG A 265 14.34 -20.92 -14.22
N GLU A 266 13.57 -20.36 -15.15
CA GLU A 266 13.97 -19.15 -15.90
C GLU A 266 14.04 -17.94 -14.96
N VAL A 267 13.05 -17.82 -14.06
CA VAL A 267 13.04 -16.78 -13.02
C VAL A 267 14.26 -16.89 -12.11
N MET A 268 14.59 -18.10 -11.67
CA MET A 268 15.79 -18.36 -10.86
C MET A 268 17.07 -17.98 -11.60
N GLN A 269 17.22 -18.36 -12.87
CA GLN A 269 18.37 -17.96 -13.69
C GLN A 269 18.44 -16.43 -13.88
N PHE A 270 17.29 -15.76 -13.98
CA PHE A 270 17.23 -14.31 -14.06
C PHE A 270 17.74 -13.68 -12.76
N ILE A 271 17.26 -14.17 -11.60
CA ILE A 271 17.69 -13.69 -10.27
C ILE A 271 19.19 -13.92 -10.06
N GLU A 272 19.72 -15.08 -10.44
CA GLU A 272 21.15 -15.40 -10.33
C GLU A 272 22.05 -14.53 -11.21
N LYS A 273 21.54 -14.03 -12.34
CA LYS A 273 22.26 -13.12 -13.24
C LYS A 273 22.17 -11.65 -12.84
N MET A 274 21.39 -11.31 -11.81
CA MET A 274 21.28 -9.94 -11.34
C MET A 274 22.66 -9.43 -10.86
N PRO A 275 23.10 -8.24 -11.29
CA PRO A 275 24.37 -7.66 -10.83
C PRO A 275 24.27 -7.03 -9.43
N ILE A 276 23.10 -7.13 -8.80
CA ILE A 276 22.78 -6.55 -7.49
C ILE A 276 22.14 -7.63 -6.61
N ASP A 277 22.35 -7.53 -5.29
CA ASP A 277 21.81 -8.49 -4.35
C ASP A 277 20.27 -8.45 -4.32
N PRO A 278 19.58 -9.59 -4.47
CA PRO A 278 18.12 -9.62 -4.45
C PRO A 278 17.55 -9.29 -3.06
N THR A 279 16.52 -8.46 -3.00
CA THR A 279 15.85 -8.05 -1.75
C THR A 279 14.67 -8.95 -1.40
N PHE A 280 14.08 -8.72 -0.22
CA PHE A 280 12.83 -9.39 0.22
C PHE A 280 11.73 -9.37 -0.84
N ARG A 281 11.63 -8.28 -1.61
CA ARG A 281 10.63 -8.17 -2.69
C ARG A 281 10.84 -9.22 -3.77
N VAL A 282 12.07 -9.37 -4.29
CA VAL A 282 12.40 -10.32 -5.36
C VAL A 282 12.15 -11.76 -4.90
N TRP A 283 12.62 -12.12 -3.70
CA TRP A 283 12.38 -13.45 -3.14
C TRP A 283 10.90 -13.70 -2.82
N GLY A 284 10.18 -12.69 -2.33
CA GLY A 284 8.74 -12.77 -2.07
C GLY A 284 7.92 -12.97 -3.35
N SER A 285 8.33 -12.32 -4.45
CA SER A 285 7.76 -12.54 -5.78
C SER A 285 7.98 -13.98 -6.26
N LEU A 286 9.18 -14.52 -6.09
CA LEU A 286 9.49 -15.91 -6.43
C LEU A 286 8.67 -16.88 -5.55
N LEU A 287 8.60 -16.66 -4.24
CA LEU A 287 7.81 -17.49 -3.32
C LEU A 287 6.32 -17.51 -3.72
N THR A 288 5.78 -16.35 -4.13
CA THR A 288 4.41 -16.24 -4.62
C THR A 288 4.21 -17.01 -5.93
N ALA A 289 5.18 -16.94 -6.86
CA ALA A 289 5.15 -17.71 -8.09
C ALA A 289 5.21 -19.23 -7.83
N SER A 290 6.05 -19.66 -6.90
CA SER A 290 6.20 -21.06 -6.50
C SER A 290 4.91 -21.65 -5.93
N ARG A 291 4.14 -20.87 -5.15
CA ARG A 291 2.80 -21.28 -4.69
C ARG A 291 1.88 -21.58 -5.85
N ASN A 292 1.81 -20.69 -6.83
CA ASN A 292 0.87 -20.83 -7.95
C ASN A 292 1.14 -22.07 -8.80
N ARG A 293 2.39 -22.57 -8.79
CA ARG A 293 2.82 -23.77 -9.53
C ARG A 293 3.01 -25.00 -8.63
N ASN A 294 2.74 -24.86 -7.34
CA ASN A 294 2.91 -25.91 -6.32
C ASN A 294 4.34 -26.50 -6.29
N ASP A 295 5.35 -25.66 -6.48
CA ASP A 295 6.76 -26.04 -6.40
C ASP A 295 7.30 -25.76 -5.00
N MET A 296 7.39 -26.81 -4.18
CA MET A 296 7.82 -26.69 -2.79
C MET A 296 9.32 -26.40 -2.65
N ASP A 297 10.16 -26.93 -3.52
CA ASP A 297 11.62 -26.83 -3.39
C ASP A 297 12.07 -25.38 -3.60
N ILE A 298 11.56 -24.72 -4.65
CA ILE A 298 11.86 -23.31 -4.93
C ILE A 298 11.21 -22.40 -3.87
N ALA A 299 10.02 -22.76 -3.36
CA ALA A 299 9.39 -22.01 -2.28
C ALA A 299 10.22 -22.04 -0.99
N GLU A 300 10.74 -23.20 -0.58
CA GLU A 300 11.61 -23.32 0.58
C GLU A 300 12.90 -22.53 0.40
N TYR A 301 13.54 -22.63 -0.78
CA TYR A 301 14.73 -21.86 -1.08
C TYR A 301 14.49 -20.34 -1.00
N ALA A 302 13.39 -19.85 -1.58
CA ALA A 302 13.03 -18.42 -1.50
C ALA A 302 12.76 -17.98 -0.05
N ALA A 303 12.06 -18.80 0.74
CA ALA A 303 11.78 -18.52 2.15
C ALA A 303 13.07 -18.48 3.00
N GLU A 304 14.01 -19.41 2.77
CA GLU A 304 15.30 -19.41 3.45
C GLU A 304 16.11 -18.15 3.16
N ARG A 305 16.12 -17.68 1.90
CA ARG A 305 16.77 -16.41 1.54
C ARG A 305 16.12 -15.20 2.23
N ILE A 306 14.79 -15.17 2.34
CA ILE A 306 14.07 -14.13 3.09
C ILE A 306 14.49 -14.14 4.57
N PHE A 307 14.57 -15.32 5.19
CA PHE A 307 14.95 -15.43 6.61
C PHE A 307 16.41 -15.04 6.85
N GLN A 308 17.32 -15.31 5.90
CA GLN A 308 18.71 -14.87 5.95
C GLN A 308 18.80 -13.34 5.92
N LEU A 309 18.11 -12.69 4.98
CA LEU A 309 18.14 -11.22 4.86
C LEU A 309 17.54 -10.52 6.10
N GLU A 310 16.55 -11.13 6.75
CA GLU A 310 15.93 -10.56 7.94
C GLU A 310 16.86 -10.60 9.17
N HIS A 311 17.82 -11.53 9.21
CA HIS A 311 18.88 -11.53 10.22
C HIS A 311 19.70 -10.24 10.16
N ASP A 312 19.98 -9.77 8.94
CA ASP A 312 20.78 -8.57 8.70
C ASP A 312 19.93 -7.28 8.79
N GLN A 313 18.62 -7.36 8.50
CA GLN A 313 17.68 -6.23 8.44
C GLN A 313 16.36 -6.52 9.18
N PRO A 314 16.32 -6.43 10.52
CA PRO A 314 15.18 -6.88 11.33
C PRO A 314 13.96 -5.93 11.32
N GLU A 315 14.03 -4.79 10.63
CA GLU A 315 12.97 -3.77 10.66
C GLU A 315 11.87 -3.99 9.60
N HIS A 316 12.05 -4.93 8.67
CA HIS A 316 11.08 -5.19 7.61
C HIS A 316 10.02 -6.23 8.02
N ASP A 317 8.74 -5.85 7.99
CA ASP A 317 7.62 -6.76 8.20
C ASP A 317 7.44 -7.70 6.99
N ASN A 318 7.92 -8.95 7.15
CA ASN A 318 7.78 -10.02 6.16
C ASN A 318 6.69 -11.04 6.54
N THR A 319 5.74 -10.68 7.42
CA THR A 319 4.66 -11.57 7.89
C THR A 319 3.93 -12.28 6.75
N GLY A 320 3.73 -11.59 5.62
CA GLY A 320 3.11 -12.17 4.42
C GLY A 320 3.82 -13.43 3.90
N CYS A 321 5.16 -13.42 3.89
CA CYS A 321 5.99 -14.54 3.42
C CYS A 321 5.90 -15.75 4.36
N TYR A 322 5.91 -15.51 5.67
CA TYR A 322 5.70 -16.55 6.69
C TYR A 322 4.34 -17.23 6.55
N VAL A 323 3.28 -16.43 6.41
CA VAL A 323 1.92 -16.94 6.21
C VAL A 323 1.81 -17.72 4.89
N LEU A 324 2.50 -17.26 3.85
CA LEU A 324 2.52 -17.89 2.53
C LEU A 324 3.16 -19.28 2.58
N ILE A 325 4.39 -19.40 3.10
CA ILE A 325 5.08 -20.69 3.20
C ILE A 325 4.38 -21.64 4.19
N SER A 326 3.83 -21.12 5.29
CA SER A 326 3.02 -21.90 6.24
C SER A 326 1.77 -22.48 5.58
N SER A 327 1.08 -21.69 4.74
CA SER A 327 -0.06 -22.17 3.95
C SER A 327 0.36 -23.29 2.99
N MET A 328 1.50 -23.15 2.30
CA MET A 328 2.00 -24.18 1.38
C MET A 328 2.35 -25.48 2.13
N TYR A 329 2.95 -25.39 3.32
CA TYR A 329 3.18 -26.56 4.16
C TYR A 329 1.90 -27.26 4.61
N ALA A 330 0.87 -26.48 4.98
CA ALA A 330 -0.43 -27.03 5.34
C ALA A 330 -1.10 -27.73 4.14
N ASP A 331 -1.04 -27.12 2.94
CA ASP A 331 -1.56 -27.68 1.69
C ASP A 331 -0.86 -29.01 1.33
N ALA A 332 0.44 -29.13 1.64
CA ALA A 332 1.22 -30.36 1.48
C ALA A 332 1.08 -31.37 2.64
N GLY A 333 0.29 -31.06 3.68
CA GLY A 333 0.12 -31.91 4.87
C GLY A 333 1.33 -31.98 5.82
N ARG A 334 2.31 -31.08 5.67
CA ARG A 334 3.54 -31.00 6.48
C ARG A 334 3.31 -30.20 7.77
N TRP A 335 2.48 -30.71 8.67
CA TRP A 335 2.06 -30.01 9.90
C TRP A 335 3.20 -29.67 10.87
N ASN A 336 4.27 -30.47 10.90
CA ASN A 336 5.45 -30.18 11.72
C ASN A 336 6.15 -28.87 11.27
N ASP A 337 6.20 -28.63 9.96
CA ASP A 337 6.76 -27.40 9.41
C ASP A 337 5.84 -26.20 9.64
N VAL A 338 4.52 -26.40 9.58
CA VAL A 338 3.54 -25.37 9.95
C VAL A 338 3.76 -24.91 11.40
N GLU A 339 3.97 -25.84 12.33
CA GLU A 339 4.25 -25.53 13.73
C GLU A 339 5.59 -24.78 13.87
N ARG A 340 6.64 -25.24 13.20
CA ARG A 340 7.95 -24.58 13.18
C ARG A 340 7.84 -23.12 12.73
N ILE A 341 7.13 -22.87 11.64
CA ILE A 341 6.91 -21.51 11.13
C ILE A 341 6.10 -20.67 12.13
N ARG A 342 5.09 -21.25 12.79
CA ARG A 342 4.30 -20.55 13.81
C ARG A 342 5.17 -20.16 15.01
N SER A 343 6.00 -21.06 15.52
CA SER A 343 6.92 -20.75 16.62
C SER A 343 7.90 -19.62 16.25
N LEU A 344 8.42 -19.62 15.02
CA LEU A 344 9.28 -18.54 14.53
C LEU A 344 8.55 -17.18 14.47
N MET A 345 7.28 -17.18 14.05
CA MET A 345 6.46 -15.96 14.06
C MET A 345 6.24 -15.44 15.48
N GLU A 346 5.96 -16.34 16.44
CA GLU A 346 5.76 -15.99 17.85
C GLU A 346 7.03 -15.43 18.50
N GLU A 347 8.19 -16.06 18.26
CA GLU A 347 9.50 -15.60 18.75
C GLU A 347 9.80 -14.16 18.29
N LYS A 348 9.48 -13.86 17.03
CA LYS A 348 9.67 -12.53 16.43
C LYS A 348 8.56 -11.54 16.76
N GLY A 349 7.51 -11.96 17.46
CA GLY A 349 6.35 -11.13 17.75
C GLY A 349 5.51 -10.76 16.52
N LEU A 350 5.67 -11.48 15.41
CA LEU A 350 4.92 -11.27 14.17
C LEU A 350 3.49 -11.77 14.37
N ARG A 351 2.51 -10.94 13.97
CA ARG A 351 1.09 -11.29 14.06
C ARG A 351 0.49 -11.34 12.67
N ARG A 352 -0.21 -12.42 12.37
CA ARG A 352 -0.99 -12.54 11.13
C ARG A 352 -1.96 -11.37 11.03
N THR A 353 -1.88 -10.64 9.93
CA THR A 353 -2.83 -9.57 9.60
C THR A 353 -4.23 -10.14 9.46
N GLU A 354 -5.19 -9.62 10.23
CA GLU A 354 -6.59 -10.02 10.13
C GLU A 354 -7.18 -9.51 8.79
N PRO A 355 -7.77 -10.39 7.95
CA PRO A 355 -8.33 -9.97 6.67
C PRO A 355 -9.60 -9.11 6.83
N THR A 356 -9.44 -7.81 6.70
CA THR A 356 -10.53 -6.82 6.77
C THR A 356 -10.87 -6.31 5.36
N SER A 357 -12.16 -6.13 5.09
CA SER A 357 -12.64 -5.49 3.87
C SER A 357 -13.56 -4.33 4.22
N ILE A 358 -13.29 -3.17 3.63
CA ILE A 358 -14.06 -1.93 3.84
C ILE A 358 -14.83 -1.65 2.56
N VAL A 359 -16.15 -1.49 2.66
CA VAL A 359 -17.00 -1.07 1.54
C VAL A 359 -17.42 0.39 1.73
N GLU A 360 -17.30 1.16 0.66
CA GLU A 360 -17.70 2.57 0.62
C GLU A 360 -19.05 2.70 -0.10
N LEU A 361 -20.06 3.22 0.59
CA LEU A 361 -21.38 3.51 0.03
C LEU A 361 -21.52 4.97 -0.40
N LEU A 362 -22.51 5.24 -1.26
CA LEU A 362 -22.95 6.59 -1.59
C LEU A 362 -23.33 7.34 -0.30
N HIS A 363 -23.06 8.66 -0.27
CA HIS A 363 -23.17 9.53 0.91
C HIS A 363 -22.11 9.31 2.00
N GLY A 364 -21.14 8.41 1.75
CA GLY A 364 -19.92 8.29 2.54
C GLY A 364 -20.07 7.58 3.86
N ILE A 365 -20.99 6.61 3.89
CA ILE A 365 -21.04 5.59 4.93
C ILE A 365 -20.05 4.50 4.51
N SER A 366 -19.08 4.21 5.37
CA SER A 366 -18.14 3.09 5.18
C SER A 366 -18.37 2.04 6.25
N CYS A 367 -18.40 0.78 5.85
CA CYS A 367 -18.53 -0.34 6.78
C CYS A 367 -17.35 -1.30 6.59
N SER A 368 -16.73 -1.70 7.70
CA SER A 368 -15.67 -2.70 7.74
C SER A 368 -16.24 -4.05 8.11
N PHE A 369 -15.75 -5.10 7.45
CA PHE A 369 -16.09 -6.48 7.74
C PHE A 369 -14.82 -7.30 7.97
N VAL A 370 -14.88 -8.21 8.94
CA VAL A 370 -13.89 -9.30 9.11
C VAL A 370 -14.47 -10.62 8.59
N ASN A 371 -13.66 -11.67 8.53
CA ASN A 371 -14.16 -12.99 8.10
C ASN A 371 -15.20 -13.50 9.11
N GLY A 372 -16.39 -13.88 8.64
CA GLY A 372 -17.48 -14.39 9.47
C GLY A 372 -18.17 -13.33 10.34
N ASP A 373 -18.06 -12.06 10.00
CA ASP A 373 -18.60 -10.96 10.81
C ASP A 373 -20.11 -11.08 11.07
N MET A 374 -20.48 -10.99 12.35
CA MET A 374 -21.85 -11.00 12.87
C MET A 374 -22.24 -9.72 13.61
N MET A 375 -21.31 -8.77 13.75
CA MET A 375 -21.49 -7.55 14.56
C MET A 375 -22.34 -6.49 13.86
N HIS A 376 -22.45 -6.56 12.52
CA HIS A 376 -23.23 -5.60 11.75
C HIS A 376 -24.74 -5.72 12.03
N PRO A 377 -25.50 -4.62 12.22
CA PRO A 377 -26.94 -4.68 12.50
C PRO A 377 -27.76 -5.46 11.46
N GLN A 378 -27.35 -5.41 10.19
CA GLN A 378 -27.98 -6.14 9.08
C GLN A 378 -27.31 -7.49 8.76
N SER A 379 -26.48 -8.04 9.66
CA SER A 379 -25.70 -9.26 9.42
C SER A 379 -26.55 -10.43 8.91
N LYS A 380 -27.74 -10.66 9.49
CA LYS A 380 -28.66 -11.73 9.03
C LYS A 380 -28.99 -11.62 7.54
N MET A 381 -29.39 -10.43 7.10
CA MET A 381 -29.72 -10.16 5.69
C MET A 381 -28.49 -10.31 4.79
N ILE A 382 -27.31 -9.85 5.24
CA ILE A 382 -26.06 -10.00 4.49
C ILE A 382 -25.73 -11.48 4.27
N HIS A 383 -25.82 -12.31 5.30
CA HIS A 383 -25.53 -13.74 5.19
C HIS A 383 -26.58 -14.49 4.36
N GLU A 384 -27.86 -14.14 4.46
CA GLU A 384 -28.92 -14.70 3.61
C GLU A 384 -28.68 -14.43 2.12
N VAL A 385 -28.36 -13.18 1.76
CA VAL A 385 -28.04 -12.81 0.37
C VAL A 385 -26.72 -13.44 -0.08
N SER A 386 -25.71 -13.51 0.79
CA SER A 386 -24.43 -14.19 0.49
C SER A 386 -24.65 -15.67 0.15
N ASN A 387 -25.48 -16.37 0.93
CA ASN A 387 -25.84 -17.77 0.68
C ASN A 387 -26.65 -17.93 -0.61
N PHE A 388 -27.62 -17.04 -0.84
CA PHE A 388 -28.40 -17.04 -2.09
C PHE A 388 -27.50 -16.86 -3.32
N LEU A 389 -26.59 -15.89 -3.30
CA LEU A 389 -25.64 -15.66 -4.39
C LEU A 389 -24.70 -16.86 -4.56
N SER A 390 -24.19 -17.43 -3.47
CA SER A 390 -23.33 -18.63 -3.51
C SER A 390 -24.04 -19.83 -4.17
N GLY A 391 -25.33 -20.01 -3.91
CA GLY A 391 -26.15 -21.00 -4.61
C GLY A 391 -26.35 -20.70 -6.10
N LYS A 392 -26.53 -19.42 -6.47
CA LYS A 392 -26.68 -19.00 -7.87
C LYS A 392 -25.41 -19.14 -8.71
N ILE A 393 -24.24 -18.95 -8.10
CA ILE A 393 -22.94 -19.10 -8.78
C ILE A 393 -22.43 -20.54 -8.78
N GLY A 394 -23.17 -21.48 -8.17
CA GLY A 394 -22.87 -22.92 -8.24
C GLY A 394 -21.80 -23.41 -7.27
N GLU A 395 -21.53 -22.69 -6.18
CA GLU A 395 -20.52 -23.08 -5.17
C GLU A 395 -21.06 -24.08 -4.13
N ILE A 396 -22.38 -24.23 -4.03
CA ILE A 396 -23.00 -25.20 -3.12
C ILE A 396 -23.04 -26.56 -3.83
N VAL A 397 -22.09 -27.44 -3.49
CA VAL A 397 -22.09 -28.84 -3.94
C VAL A 397 -23.04 -29.66 -3.07
N ASP A 398 -23.89 -30.47 -3.72
CA ASP A 398 -24.85 -31.36 -3.07
C ASP A 398 -24.13 -32.38 -2.15
N PRO A 399 -24.53 -32.56 -0.87
CA PRO A 399 -23.78 -33.37 0.10
C PRO A 399 -23.74 -34.88 -0.19
N THR A 400 -24.45 -35.34 -1.22
CA THR A 400 -24.69 -36.76 -1.50
C THR A 400 -23.58 -37.45 -2.30
N ASN A 401 -22.53 -36.73 -2.72
CA ASN A 401 -21.55 -37.22 -3.71
C ASN A 401 -20.07 -37.22 -3.26
N GLN A 402 -19.74 -37.26 -1.97
CA GLN A 402 -18.31 -37.36 -1.55
C GLN A 402 -18.04 -38.42 -0.48
N SER A 403 -17.09 -39.30 -0.81
CA SER A 403 -16.67 -40.50 -0.10
C SER A 403 -15.29 -40.34 0.56
N ASP A 404 -14.99 -39.21 1.22
CA ASP A 404 -13.76 -39.10 2.01
C ASP A 404 -13.87 -38.15 3.23
N PRO A 405 -13.99 -38.68 4.46
CA PRO A 405 -14.17 -37.89 5.68
C PRO A 405 -12.91 -37.14 6.15
N THR A 406 -11.73 -37.49 5.63
CA THR A 406 -10.45 -36.93 6.10
C THR A 406 -10.15 -35.53 5.54
N SER A 407 -10.82 -35.15 4.44
CA SER A 407 -10.76 -33.80 3.86
C SER A 407 -11.63 -32.75 4.58
N LEU A 408 -12.48 -33.19 5.53
CA LEU A 408 -13.43 -32.31 6.20
C LEU A 408 -12.81 -31.48 7.34
N GLU A 409 -11.74 -31.95 8.00
CA GLU A 409 -11.16 -31.20 9.12
C GLU A 409 -10.21 -30.08 8.68
N SER A 410 -9.52 -30.20 7.54
CA SER A 410 -8.72 -29.10 6.99
C SER A 410 -9.56 -28.01 6.31
N ARG A 411 -10.73 -28.37 5.76
CA ARG A 411 -11.70 -27.43 5.14
C ARG A 411 -12.62 -26.71 6.13
N ARG A 412 -12.56 -27.02 7.43
CA ARG A 412 -13.42 -26.44 8.48
C ARG A 412 -13.10 -24.99 8.86
N THR A 413 -12.10 -24.36 8.24
CA THR A 413 -11.79 -22.94 8.49
C THR A 413 -12.20 -22.08 7.30
N THR A 414 -13.37 -21.44 7.45
CA THR A 414 -14.04 -20.46 6.58
C THR A 414 -14.61 -20.96 5.24
N GLU A 415 -15.93 -21.20 5.23
CA GLU A 415 -16.71 -21.21 3.99
C GLU A 415 -16.44 -19.90 3.20
N PRO A 416 -16.14 -19.95 1.89
CA PRO A 416 -15.76 -18.76 1.13
C PRO A 416 -16.80 -17.62 1.16
N ASN A 417 -18.09 -17.96 1.26
CA ASN A 417 -19.23 -17.04 1.43
C ASN A 417 -19.14 -16.14 2.69
N LYS A 418 -18.32 -16.52 3.68
CA LYS A 418 -18.06 -15.80 4.92
C LYS A 418 -16.80 -14.93 4.88
N HIS A 419 -16.07 -14.91 3.76
CA HIS A 419 -14.92 -14.03 3.64
C HIS A 419 -15.33 -12.56 3.69
N SER A 420 -14.52 -11.72 4.36
CA SER A 420 -14.81 -10.30 4.57
C SER A 420 -15.14 -9.55 3.28
N VAL A 421 -14.46 -9.89 2.18
CA VAL A 421 -14.66 -9.25 0.88
C VAL A 421 -16.05 -9.58 0.29
N ARG A 422 -16.53 -10.81 0.48
CA ARG A 422 -17.87 -11.20 0.03
C ARG A 422 -18.95 -10.51 0.86
N LEU A 423 -18.78 -10.46 2.18
CA LEU A 423 -19.70 -9.74 3.07
C LEU A 423 -19.78 -8.25 2.71
N ALA A 424 -18.62 -7.62 2.47
CA ALA A 424 -18.53 -6.22 2.06
C ALA A 424 -19.21 -5.96 0.71
N VAL A 425 -19.00 -6.82 -0.31
CA VAL A 425 -19.67 -6.70 -1.61
C VAL A 425 -21.17 -6.91 -1.50
N VAL A 426 -21.62 -7.91 -0.74
CA VAL A 426 -23.05 -8.20 -0.52
C VAL A 426 -23.72 -7.03 0.18
N PHE A 427 -23.10 -6.48 1.21
CA PHE A 427 -23.61 -5.27 1.85
C PHE A 427 -23.67 -4.09 0.87
N GLY A 428 -22.64 -3.93 0.02
CA GLY A 428 -22.67 -2.97 -1.08
C GLY A 428 -23.86 -3.16 -2.02
N LEU A 429 -24.19 -4.39 -2.41
CA LEU A 429 -25.34 -4.72 -3.27
C LEU A 429 -26.68 -4.40 -2.61
N ILE A 430 -26.82 -4.66 -1.31
CA ILE A 430 -28.04 -4.40 -0.54
C ILE A 430 -28.26 -2.90 -0.35
N SER A 431 -27.18 -2.18 -0.03
CA SER A 431 -27.26 -0.81 0.48
C SER A 431 -27.05 0.27 -0.60
N SER A 432 -26.94 -0.09 -1.87
CA SER A 432 -26.72 0.87 -2.97
C SER A 432 -27.66 0.68 -4.15
N GLU A 433 -27.98 1.80 -4.83
CA GLU A 433 -28.91 1.82 -5.96
C GLU A 433 -28.44 0.96 -7.14
N ALA A 434 -29.37 0.38 -7.91
CA ALA A 434 -29.20 -0.66 -8.92
C ALA A 434 -28.15 -0.45 -10.05
N ARG A 435 -27.38 0.65 -10.06
CA ARG A 435 -26.37 0.95 -11.09
C ARG A 435 -25.06 1.52 -10.56
N THR A 436 -24.93 1.76 -9.26
CA THR A 436 -23.72 2.39 -8.74
C THR A 436 -22.58 1.37 -8.65
N PRO A 437 -21.33 1.71 -8.99
CA PRO A 437 -20.23 0.79 -8.76
C PRO A 437 -20.10 0.47 -7.26
N ILE A 438 -19.73 -0.75 -6.93
CA ILE A 438 -19.42 -1.14 -5.55
C ILE A 438 -17.92 -1.07 -5.39
N LEU A 439 -17.44 -0.25 -4.45
CA LEU A 439 -16.02 -0.13 -4.15
C LEU A 439 -15.73 -0.81 -2.81
N VAL A 440 -14.81 -1.78 -2.85
CA VAL A 440 -14.31 -2.47 -1.67
C VAL A 440 -12.79 -2.36 -1.63
N LYS A 441 -12.25 -1.99 -0.46
CA LYS A 441 -10.82 -2.03 -0.19
C LYS A 441 -10.52 -3.18 0.77
N LYS A 442 -9.53 -3.98 0.43
CA LYS A 442 -9.07 -5.14 1.22
C LYS A 442 -7.64 -4.90 1.67
N ASN A 443 -7.36 -5.15 2.94
CA ASN A 443 -6.02 -4.96 3.52
C ASN A 443 -5.05 -6.12 3.22
N VAL A 444 -5.52 -7.18 2.57
CA VAL A 444 -4.73 -8.33 2.13
C VAL A 444 -5.15 -8.71 0.71
N ARG A 445 -4.30 -9.46 0.01
CA ARG A 445 -4.60 -10.00 -1.32
C ARG A 445 -5.93 -10.77 -1.33
N ILE A 446 -6.74 -10.58 -2.38
CA ILE A 446 -7.97 -11.37 -2.56
C ILE A 446 -7.61 -12.85 -2.78
N CYS A 447 -8.46 -13.80 -2.37
CA CYS A 447 -8.22 -15.23 -2.68
C CYS A 447 -8.89 -15.64 -3.99
N ASN A 448 -8.43 -16.74 -4.60
CA ASN A 448 -8.95 -17.24 -5.88
C ASN A 448 -10.46 -17.49 -5.85
N ASP A 449 -10.99 -18.08 -4.78
CA ASP A 449 -12.44 -18.34 -4.64
C ASP A 449 -13.26 -17.05 -4.59
N CYS A 450 -12.75 -16.01 -3.93
CA CYS A 450 -13.41 -14.71 -3.90
C CYS A 450 -13.32 -14.02 -5.27
N HIS A 451 -12.14 -14.04 -5.90
CA HIS A 451 -11.97 -13.46 -7.22
C HIS A 451 -12.91 -14.10 -8.26
N HIS A 452 -12.99 -15.44 -8.28
CA HIS A 452 -13.89 -16.18 -9.16
C HIS A 452 -15.36 -15.86 -8.88
N ALA A 453 -15.77 -15.88 -7.60
CA ALA A 453 -17.14 -15.55 -7.23
C ALA A 453 -17.52 -14.13 -7.62
N LEU A 454 -16.64 -13.15 -7.43
CA LEU A 454 -16.94 -11.76 -7.76
C LEU A 454 -17.12 -11.53 -9.27
N LYS A 455 -16.41 -12.28 -10.13
CA LYS A 455 -16.73 -12.32 -11.57
C LYS A 455 -18.18 -12.76 -11.78
N LEU A 456 -18.58 -13.90 -11.25
CA LEU A 456 -19.93 -14.43 -11.42
C LEU A 456 -21.01 -13.53 -10.80
N ILE A 457 -20.75 -12.95 -9.63
CA ILE A 457 -21.64 -11.99 -8.97
C ILE A 457 -21.79 -10.72 -9.82
N SER A 458 -20.72 -10.20 -10.42
CA SER A 458 -20.80 -9.04 -11.31
C SER A 458 -21.71 -9.32 -12.52
N LYS A 459 -21.60 -10.51 -13.12
CA LYS A 459 -22.46 -10.97 -14.22
C LYS A 459 -23.92 -11.10 -13.79
N TYR A 460 -24.16 -11.70 -12.63
CA TYR A 460 -25.52 -11.94 -12.14
C TYR A 460 -26.22 -10.65 -11.72
N SER A 461 -25.51 -9.77 -11.03
CA SER A 461 -26.05 -8.49 -10.56
C SER A 461 -26.11 -7.42 -11.65
N GLY A 462 -25.35 -7.57 -12.74
CA GLY A 462 -25.17 -6.53 -13.76
C GLY A 462 -24.45 -5.29 -13.22
N ARG A 463 -23.69 -5.44 -12.13
CA ARG A 463 -23.00 -4.33 -11.44
C ARG A 463 -21.51 -4.42 -11.63
N ARG A 464 -20.88 -3.27 -11.85
CA ARG A 464 -19.43 -3.13 -11.76
C ARG A 464 -19.00 -3.18 -10.30
N ILE A 465 -18.09 -4.08 -9.97
CA ILE A 465 -17.52 -4.25 -8.63
C ILE A 465 -16.02 -3.96 -8.73
N VAL A 466 -15.52 -3.06 -7.90
CA VAL A 466 -14.11 -2.70 -7.84
C VAL A 466 -13.58 -3.15 -6.48
N VAL A 467 -12.58 -4.03 -6.49
CA VAL A 467 -11.91 -4.49 -5.27
C VAL A 467 -10.43 -4.15 -5.34
N GLY A 468 -10.00 -3.19 -4.51
CA GLY A 468 -8.58 -2.90 -4.30
C GLY A 468 -7.99 -3.82 -3.25
N ASP A 469 -6.99 -4.61 -3.60
CA ASP A 469 -6.16 -5.32 -2.63
C ASP A 469 -4.83 -4.58 -2.38
N THR A 470 -3.86 -5.24 -1.73
CA THR A 470 -2.57 -4.63 -1.40
C THR A 470 -1.77 -4.21 -2.64
N ASN A 471 -2.01 -4.87 -3.78
CA ASN A 471 -1.18 -4.74 -4.97
C ASN A 471 -1.91 -4.02 -6.10
N ILE A 472 -3.17 -4.38 -6.36
CA ILE A 472 -3.91 -3.92 -7.54
C ILE A 472 -5.40 -3.71 -7.26
N TYR A 473 -6.08 -3.04 -8.19
CA TYR A 473 -7.52 -2.89 -8.26
C TYR A 473 -8.11 -3.82 -9.30
N HIS A 474 -8.83 -4.83 -8.82
CA HIS A 474 -9.64 -5.73 -9.63
C HIS A 474 -10.95 -5.05 -9.99
N GLN A 475 -11.25 -4.97 -11.29
CA GLN A 475 -12.50 -4.43 -11.80
C GLN A 475 -13.30 -5.56 -12.41
N PHE A 476 -14.34 -5.99 -11.71
CA PHE A 476 -15.25 -7.03 -12.14
C PHE A 476 -16.44 -6.42 -12.88
N SER A 477 -16.67 -6.88 -14.10
CA SER A 477 -17.81 -6.49 -14.92
C SER A 477 -18.20 -7.64 -15.86
N ASP A 478 -19.50 -7.94 -15.91
CA ASP A 478 -20.09 -8.93 -16.84
C ASP A 478 -19.41 -10.30 -16.84
N GLY A 479 -18.88 -10.74 -15.69
CA GLY A 479 -18.25 -12.06 -15.57
C GLY A 479 -16.75 -12.08 -15.88
N SER A 480 -16.16 -10.91 -16.14
CA SER A 480 -14.74 -10.74 -16.40
C SER A 480 -14.09 -9.86 -15.33
N CYS A 481 -12.76 -9.95 -15.21
CA CYS A 481 -11.96 -9.04 -14.38
C CYS A 481 -10.89 -8.37 -15.27
N CYS A 482 -10.56 -7.10 -15.00
CA CYS A 482 -9.52 -6.37 -15.75
C CYS A 482 -8.13 -7.03 -15.71
N CYS A 483 -7.83 -7.85 -14.71
CA CYS A 483 -6.56 -8.58 -14.63
C CYS A 483 -6.48 -9.77 -15.61
N GLY A 484 -7.57 -10.17 -16.27
CA GLY A 484 -7.57 -11.33 -17.18
C GLY A 484 -7.23 -12.66 -16.50
N ASP A 485 -7.52 -12.80 -15.20
CA ASP A 485 -7.10 -13.92 -14.33
C ASP A 485 -5.58 -14.05 -14.15
N TYR A 486 -4.83 -13.01 -14.52
CA TYR A 486 -3.40 -12.87 -14.31
C TYR A 486 -3.15 -11.86 -13.18
N TRP A 487 -3.04 -12.33 -11.94
CA TRP A 487 -2.83 -11.45 -10.79
C TRP A 487 -2.06 -12.14 -9.67
#